data_AF-A0A7S0KSW0-F1
#
_entry.id   AF-A0A7S0KSW0-F1
#
_cell.length_a   1.000
_cell.length_b   1.000
_cell.length_c   1.000
_cell.angle_alpha   90.00
_cell.angle_beta   90.00
_cell.angle_gamma   90.00
#
_symmetry.space_group_name_H-M   'P 1'
#
loop_
_entity.id
_entity.type
_entity.pdbx_description
1 polymer ?
#
loop_
_entity_poly.entity_id
_entity_poly.type
_entity_poly.pdbx_seq_one_letter_code
_entity_poly.pdbx_strand_id
1 'polypeptide(L)'
;FPKYKWTTSRRTVHHSVLLRDPDGMSDGEAENGEAANAHDLFAWLSREVRELVSHVPRIHSPSPIGFLREHVATNRPAVITGAFDDWPAMERWSLDYLADAMGDAKISVNVTPDGRGDALLSTDGWTVSGLGDD
;
A
#
# COMPACT_ATOMS: atom_id res chain seq x y z
N PHE A 1 -18.76 -2.69 -23.49
CA PHE A 1 -17.78 -2.04 -22.59
C PHE A 1 -16.40 -2.10 -23.23
N PRO A 2 -15.77 -0.97 -23.59
CA PRO A 2 -14.46 -1.00 -24.23
C PRO A 2 -13.39 -1.38 -23.20
N LYS A 3 -12.51 -2.32 -23.58
CA LYS A 3 -11.39 -2.79 -22.77
C LYS A 3 -10.19 -1.86 -22.99
N TYR A 4 -9.79 -1.11 -21.97
CA TYR A 4 -8.56 -0.32 -22.00
C TYR A 4 -7.36 -1.21 -21.64
N LYS A 5 -6.31 -1.15 -22.46
CA LYS A 5 -5.06 -1.89 -22.31
C LYS A 5 -4.03 -0.94 -21.71
N TRP A 6 -3.66 -1.15 -20.45
CA TRP A 6 -2.59 -0.37 -19.80
C TRP A 6 -1.23 -0.87 -20.26
N THR A 7 -0.32 0.04 -20.60
CA THR A 7 1.09 -0.27 -20.79
C THR A 7 1.88 0.51 -19.74
N THR A 8 2.59 -0.21 -18.87
CA THR A 8 3.45 0.41 -17.86
C THR A 8 4.84 0.58 -18.47
N SER A 9 5.24 1.83 -18.73
CA SER A 9 6.63 2.15 -19.03
C SER A 9 7.43 2.05 -17.74
N ARG A 10 8.32 1.07 -17.63
CA ARG A 10 9.33 1.03 -16.56
C ARG A 10 10.33 2.16 -16.83
N ARG A 11 10.15 3.28 -16.14
CA ARG A 11 11.20 4.29 -16.04
C ARG A 11 12.00 3.97 -14.78
N THR A 12 13.19 3.41 -14.95
CA THR A 12 14.16 3.27 -13.87
C THR A 12 14.62 4.67 -13.48
N VAL A 13 14.26 5.13 -12.28
CA VAL A 13 14.82 6.35 -11.71
C VAL A 13 16.07 5.95 -10.95
N HIS A 14 17.24 6.24 -11.52
CA HIS A 14 18.49 6.16 -10.77
C HIS A 14 18.53 7.33 -9.79
N HIS A 15 18.16 7.09 -8.53
CA HIS A 15 18.51 8.01 -7.44
C HIS A 15 19.92 7.67 -6.96
N SER A 16 20.91 8.34 -7.54
CA SER A 16 22.24 8.42 -6.94
C SER A 16 22.16 9.37 -5.75
N VAL A 17 22.17 8.82 -4.53
CA VAL A 17 22.47 9.60 -3.33
C VAL A 17 23.95 9.97 -3.45
N LEU A 18 24.23 11.22 -3.83
CA LEU A 18 25.59 11.74 -3.82
C LEU A 18 25.99 11.99 -2.37
N LEU A 19 26.58 10.97 -1.74
CA LEU A 19 27.44 11.20 -0.59
C LEU A 19 28.60 12.06 -1.07
N ARG A 20 28.73 13.25 -0.48
CA ARG A 20 29.76 14.21 -0.83
C ARG A 20 31.06 13.79 -0.14
N ASP A 21 31.96 13.14 -0.87
CA ASP A 21 33.35 13.01 -0.45
C ASP A 21 34.12 14.29 -0.77
N PRO A 22 34.77 14.93 0.21
CA PRO A 22 35.84 15.88 -0.08
C PRO A 22 37.12 15.07 -0.32
N ASP A 23 37.67 15.23 -1.53
CA ASP A 23 38.99 14.80 -1.98
C ASP A 23 39.13 13.38 -2.57
N GLY A 24 39.41 13.34 -3.88
CA GLY A 24 40.24 12.30 -4.49
C GLY A 24 39.52 11.24 -5.31
N MET A 25 39.50 11.44 -6.63
CA MET A 25 39.10 10.45 -7.63
C MET A 25 39.96 9.17 -7.53
N SER A 26 39.31 8.02 -7.34
CA SER A 26 39.90 6.67 -7.49
C SER A 26 38.86 5.78 -8.15
N ASP A 27 39.23 5.10 -9.24
CA ASP A 27 38.39 4.19 -10.03
C ASP A 27 38.11 2.86 -9.28
N GLY A 28 37.67 2.94 -8.03
CA GLY A 28 37.27 1.80 -7.24
C GLY A 28 35.91 1.29 -7.70
N GLU A 29 35.82 -0.01 -7.95
CA GLU A 29 34.53 -0.73 -7.90
C GLU A 29 33.81 -0.25 -6.65
N ALA A 30 32.61 0.31 -6.82
CA ALA A 30 31.84 0.83 -5.69
C ALA A 30 31.62 -0.33 -4.70
N GLU A 31 32.44 -0.39 -3.65
CA GLU A 31 32.25 -1.34 -2.56
C GLU A 31 30.88 -1.02 -1.98
N ASN A 32 29.91 -1.91 -2.23
CA ASN A 32 28.62 -1.83 -1.58
C ASN A 32 28.92 -1.84 -0.09
N GLY A 33 28.56 -0.77 0.63
CA GLY A 33 28.80 -0.65 2.06
C GLY A 33 28.32 -1.89 2.83
N GLU A 34 28.93 -2.17 3.98
CA GLU A 34 28.69 -3.43 4.71
C GLU A 34 27.20 -3.68 4.97
N ALA A 35 26.72 -4.88 4.62
CA ALA A 35 25.32 -5.26 4.76
C ALA A 35 24.79 -5.14 6.20
N ALA A 36 25.66 -5.25 7.21
CA ALA A 36 25.32 -5.06 8.62
C ALA A 36 24.76 -3.65 8.91
N ASN A 37 25.20 -2.63 8.14
CA ASN A 37 24.77 -1.24 8.31
C ASN A 37 23.45 -0.93 7.56
N ALA A 38 22.96 -1.87 6.75
CA ALA A 38 21.76 -1.66 5.95
C ALA A 38 20.50 -1.48 6.82
N HIS A 39 20.43 -2.15 7.98
CA HIS A 39 19.29 -2.01 8.88
C HIS A 39 19.13 -0.57 9.39
N ASP A 40 20.23 0.06 9.80
CA ASP A 40 20.22 1.44 10.29
C ASP A 40 19.91 2.44 9.17
N LEU A 41 20.40 2.17 7.96
CA LEU A 41 20.05 2.94 6.77
C LEU A 41 18.55 2.85 6.45
N PHE A 42 17.97 1.64 6.45
CA PHE A 42 16.54 1.47 6.19
C PHE A 42 15.68 2.08 7.28
N ALA A 43 16.08 1.95 8.55
CA ALA A 43 15.39 2.58 9.67
C ALA A 43 15.42 4.11 9.55
N TRP A 44 16.58 4.68 9.19
CA TRP A 44 16.72 6.11 8.94
C TRP A 44 15.86 6.57 7.75
N LEU A 45 15.99 5.95 6.58
CA LEU A 45 15.19 6.29 5.39
C LEU A 45 13.68 6.19 5.65
N SER A 46 13.24 5.16 6.38
CA SER A 46 11.83 4.99 6.75
C SER A 46 11.33 6.15 7.61
N ARG A 47 12.17 6.64 8.54
CA ARG A 47 11.84 7.81 9.38
C ARG A 47 11.73 9.08 8.54
N GLU A 48 12.73 9.38 7.71
CA GLU A 48 12.74 10.58 6.86
C GLU A 48 11.53 10.61 5.90
N VAL A 49 11.22 9.47 5.27
CA VAL A 49 10.05 9.35 4.37
C VAL A 49 8.74 9.57 5.13
N ARG A 50 8.63 9.09 6.37
CA ARG A 50 7.44 9.30 7.20
C ARG A 50 7.26 10.78 7.56
N GLU A 51 8.33 11.50 7.83
CA GLU A 51 8.26 12.95 8.14
C GLU A 51 7.76 13.77 6.93
N LEU A 52 8.04 13.31 5.71
CA LEU A 52 7.53 13.92 4.47
C LEU A 52 6.02 13.72 4.23
N VAL A 53 5.38 12.77 4.94
CA VAL A 53 3.94 12.43 4.82
C VAL A 53 3.31 12.41 6.21
N SER A 54 3.20 13.58 6.83
CA SER A 54 2.77 13.74 8.23
C SER A 54 1.26 13.76 8.46
N HIS A 55 0.44 13.87 7.41
CA HIS A 55 -1.02 13.92 7.51
C HIS A 55 -1.70 13.39 6.24
N VAL A 56 -2.92 12.84 6.39
CA VAL A 56 -3.78 12.39 5.29
C VAL A 56 -4.83 13.47 4.98
N PRO A 57 -4.66 14.29 3.92
CA PRO A 57 -5.58 15.36 3.61
C PRO A 57 -6.96 14.86 3.20
N ARG A 58 -7.99 15.66 3.45
CA ARG A 58 -9.34 15.48 2.91
C ARG A 58 -9.52 16.39 1.70
N ILE A 59 -9.84 15.83 0.54
CA ILE A 59 -10.00 16.57 -0.72
C ILE A 59 -11.40 16.32 -1.28
N HIS A 60 -12.04 17.36 -1.82
CA HIS A 60 -13.40 17.25 -2.36
C HIS A 60 -13.38 17.13 -3.88
N SER A 61 -13.92 16.03 -4.41
CA SER A 61 -14.11 15.76 -5.85
C SER A 61 -12.97 16.29 -6.75
N PRO A 62 -11.73 15.80 -6.60
CA PRO A 62 -10.57 16.33 -7.33
C PRO A 62 -10.70 16.06 -8.84
N SER A 63 -10.12 16.94 -9.66
CA SER A 63 -9.99 16.64 -11.09
C SER A 63 -9.06 15.43 -11.29
N PRO A 64 -9.26 14.59 -12.33
CA PRO A 64 -8.41 13.42 -12.57
C PRO A 64 -6.92 13.75 -12.66
N ILE A 65 -6.57 14.86 -13.31
CA ILE A 65 -5.17 15.30 -13.45
C ILE A 65 -4.59 15.84 -12.14
N GLY A 66 -5.40 16.55 -11.34
CA GLY A 66 -5.01 17.01 -10.00
C GLY A 66 -4.72 15.82 -9.09
N PHE A 67 -5.66 14.87 -9.02
CA PHE A 67 -5.49 13.64 -8.24
C PHE A 67 -4.26 12.84 -8.68
N LEU A 68 -4.03 12.70 -9.98
CA LEU A 68 -2.85 12.02 -10.51
C LEU A 68 -1.54 12.69 -10.05
N ARG A 69 -1.45 14.02 -10.18
CA ARG A 69 -0.22 14.76 -9.87
C ARG A 69 0.06 14.86 -8.38
N GLU A 70 -0.97 15.14 -7.59
CA GLU A 70 -0.83 15.52 -6.18
C GLU A 70 -0.80 14.30 -5.24
N HIS A 71 -1.43 13.18 -5.64
CA HIS A 71 -1.58 12.00 -4.79
C HIS A 71 -0.98 10.74 -5.40
N VAL A 72 -1.34 10.38 -6.63
CA VAL A 72 -0.89 9.12 -7.23
C VAL A 72 0.61 9.16 -7.54
N ALA A 73 1.09 10.19 -8.24
CA ALA A 73 2.50 10.32 -8.64
C ALA A 73 3.45 10.52 -7.47
N THR A 74 2.97 11.08 -6.37
CA THR A 74 3.73 11.34 -5.14
C THR A 74 3.55 10.23 -4.10
N ASN A 75 2.74 9.22 -4.39
CA ASN A 75 2.36 8.14 -3.47
C ASN A 75 1.84 8.67 -2.11
N ARG A 76 0.99 9.71 -2.16
CA ARG A 76 0.41 10.35 -0.96
C ARG A 76 -1.05 9.95 -0.78
N PRO A 77 -1.43 9.43 0.39
CA PRO A 77 -2.82 9.09 0.68
C PRO A 77 -3.70 10.34 0.75
N ALA A 78 -5.00 10.18 0.52
CA ALA A 78 -6.01 11.20 0.77
C ALA A 78 -7.37 10.56 1.05
N VAL A 79 -8.22 11.28 1.79
CA VAL A 79 -9.64 10.97 1.89
C VAL A 79 -10.38 11.81 0.86
N ILE A 80 -11.08 11.16 -0.07
CA ILE A 80 -11.88 11.83 -1.08
C ILE A 80 -13.32 11.98 -0.57
N THR A 81 -13.80 13.21 -0.48
CA THR A 81 -15.20 13.53 -0.14
C THR A 81 -15.99 13.89 -1.40
N GLY A 82 -17.31 13.71 -1.38
CA GLY A 82 -18.17 14.05 -2.52
C GLY A 82 -18.05 13.10 -3.71
N ALA A 83 -17.44 11.92 -3.52
CA ALA A 83 -17.22 10.95 -4.60
C ALA A 83 -18.41 10.01 -4.85
N PHE A 84 -19.23 9.77 -3.82
CA PHE A 84 -20.26 8.75 -3.80
C PHE A 84 -21.61 9.27 -3.27
N ASP A 85 -21.75 10.58 -3.13
CA ASP A 85 -22.93 11.21 -2.52
C ASP A 85 -24.23 10.89 -3.28
N ASP A 86 -24.10 10.60 -4.59
CA ASP A 86 -25.19 10.22 -5.50
C ASP A 86 -25.43 8.70 -5.57
N TRP A 87 -24.65 7.89 -4.85
CA TRP A 87 -24.84 6.44 -4.86
C TRP A 87 -26.09 6.06 -4.07
N PRO A 88 -27.02 5.26 -4.66
CA PRO A 88 -28.21 4.80 -3.93
C PRO A 88 -27.89 4.06 -2.63
N ALA A 89 -26.69 3.48 -2.53
CA ALA A 89 -26.20 2.80 -1.33
C ALA A 89 -26.17 3.72 -0.11
N MET A 90 -25.92 5.03 -0.29
CA MET A 90 -25.86 6.01 0.80
C MET A 90 -27.20 6.18 1.53
N GLU A 91 -28.32 5.91 0.84
CA GLU A 91 -29.67 6.00 1.41
C GLU A 91 -30.28 4.64 1.71
N ARG A 92 -29.92 3.60 0.93
CA ARG A 92 -30.63 2.32 0.92
C ARG A 92 -30.00 1.23 1.77
N TRP A 93 -28.68 1.23 1.96
CA TRP A 93 -27.99 0.10 2.58
C TRP A 93 -28.16 0.09 4.11
N SER A 94 -29.34 -0.35 4.57
CA SER A 94 -29.58 -0.81 5.94
C SER A 94 -29.38 -2.32 6.05
N LEU A 95 -29.23 -2.84 7.27
CA LEU A 95 -29.17 -4.28 7.50
C LEU A 95 -30.43 -5.00 6.99
N ASP A 96 -31.62 -4.41 7.23
CA ASP A 96 -32.90 -4.95 6.74
C ASP A 96 -32.94 -4.99 5.21
N TYR A 97 -32.51 -3.92 4.54
CA TYR A 97 -32.46 -3.88 3.08
C TYR A 97 -31.52 -4.94 2.52
N LEU A 98 -30.34 -5.11 3.12
CA LEU A 98 -29.36 -6.11 2.68
C LEU A 98 -29.87 -7.53 2.94
N ALA A 99 -30.56 -7.78 4.04
CA ALA A 99 -31.19 -9.06 4.34
C ALA A 99 -32.31 -9.39 3.35
N ASP A 100 -33.18 -8.43 3.01
CA ASP A 100 -34.24 -8.63 2.02
C ASP A 100 -33.67 -8.80 0.60
N ALA A 101 -32.68 -7.99 0.22
CA ALA A 101 -32.14 -7.97 -1.13
C ALA A 101 -31.20 -9.14 -1.42
N MET A 102 -30.45 -9.62 -0.42
CA MET A 102 -29.37 -10.60 -0.61
C MET A 102 -29.25 -11.65 0.52
N GLY A 103 -30.27 -11.82 1.37
CA GLY A 103 -30.21 -12.72 2.53
C GLY A 103 -29.89 -14.18 2.19
N ASP A 104 -30.34 -14.66 1.02
CA ASP A 104 -30.08 -16.03 0.54
C ASP A 104 -28.78 -16.15 -0.28
N ALA A 105 -28.04 -15.05 -0.48
CA ALA A 105 -26.82 -15.07 -1.25
C ALA A 105 -25.69 -15.80 -0.49
N LYS A 106 -25.16 -16.87 -1.09
CA LYS A 106 -23.98 -17.56 -0.55
C LYS A 106 -22.74 -16.70 -0.74
N ILE A 107 -22.15 -16.26 0.36
CA ILE A 107 -20.91 -15.48 0.38
C ILE A 107 -19.80 -16.25 1.08
N SER A 108 -18.54 -15.92 0.75
CA SER A 108 -17.40 -16.37 1.54
C SER A 108 -17.28 -15.49 2.78
N VAL A 109 -17.12 -16.12 3.96
CA VAL A 109 -16.99 -15.42 5.25
C VAL A 109 -15.62 -15.73 5.83
N ASN A 110 -14.83 -14.70 6.13
CA ASN A 110 -13.58 -14.87 6.84
C ASN A 110 -13.86 -14.99 8.36
N VAL A 111 -13.67 -16.18 8.91
CA VAL A 111 -13.87 -16.46 10.34
C VAL A 111 -12.53 -16.35 11.05
N THR A 112 -12.37 -15.30 11.87
CA THR A 112 -11.16 -15.08 12.66
C THR A 112 -11.51 -14.95 14.15
N PRO A 113 -11.06 -15.87 15.03
CA PRO A 113 -11.49 -15.92 16.43
C PRO A 113 -11.27 -14.62 17.21
N ASP A 114 -10.26 -13.84 16.85
CA ASP A 114 -9.89 -12.58 17.49
C ASP A 114 -9.92 -11.38 16.53
N GLY A 115 -10.49 -11.56 15.33
CA GLY A 115 -10.63 -10.51 14.31
C GLY A 115 -9.37 -10.26 13.46
N ARG A 116 -8.29 -11.02 13.64
CA ARG A 116 -7.02 -10.81 12.92
C ARG A 116 -6.96 -11.54 11.57
N GLY A 117 -7.81 -11.10 10.64
CA GLY A 117 -8.02 -11.62 9.27
C GLY A 117 -6.80 -12.17 8.52
N ASP A 118 -5.73 -11.38 8.49
CA ASP A 118 -4.52 -11.65 7.69
C ASP A 118 -3.24 -11.55 8.53
N ALA A 119 -3.35 -11.60 9.86
CA ALA A 119 -2.18 -11.44 10.72
C ALA A 119 -1.31 -12.69 10.73
N LEU A 120 0.01 -12.48 10.78
CA LEU A 120 0.93 -13.53 11.19
C LEU A 120 0.70 -13.83 12.67
N LEU A 121 0.29 -15.06 12.98
CA LEU A 121 0.24 -15.57 14.34
C LEU A 121 1.55 -16.29 14.64
N SER A 122 2.00 -16.25 15.90
CA SER A 122 3.16 -17.04 16.30
C SER A 122 2.86 -18.52 16.05
N THR A 123 3.83 -19.24 15.48
CA THR A 123 3.78 -20.69 15.32
C THR A 123 4.25 -21.43 16.59
N ASP A 124 4.62 -20.72 17.66
CA ASP A 124 5.06 -21.34 18.91
C ASP A 124 3.93 -22.23 19.48
N GLY A 125 4.19 -23.54 19.55
CA GLY A 125 3.22 -24.53 20.03
C GLY A 125 2.21 -25.01 18.99
N TRP A 126 2.26 -24.54 17.74
CA TRP A 126 1.43 -25.05 16.64
C TRP A 126 2.22 -26.05 15.78
N THR A 127 1.82 -27.31 15.79
CA THR A 127 2.30 -28.30 14.82
C THR A 127 1.48 -28.21 13.54
N VAL A 128 2.12 -27.80 12.43
CA VAL A 128 1.50 -27.88 11.10
C VAL A 128 1.46 -29.34 10.68
N SER A 129 0.35 -30.03 10.91
CA SER A 129 0.08 -31.35 10.36
C SER A 129 -0.63 -31.20 9.03
N GLY A 130 0.08 -31.35 7.91
CA GLY A 130 -0.54 -31.22 6.59
C GLY A 130 0.39 -31.06 5.38
N LEU A 131 1.68 -31.36 5.48
CA LEU A 131 2.40 -31.77 4.27
C LEU A 131 1.95 -33.20 3.99
N GLY A 132 1.02 -33.35 3.05
CA GLY A 132 0.73 -34.66 2.49
C GLY A 132 2.04 -35.22 1.96
N ASP A 133 2.42 -36.39 2.47
CA ASP A 133 3.47 -37.20 1.86
C ASP A 133 2.90 -37.72 0.53
N ASP A 134 3.31 -37.08 -0.58
CA ASP A 134 3.23 -37.66 -1.93
C ASP A 134 4.38 -38.68 -2.12
#